data_AF-A0A7K2XAZ0-F1
#
_entry.id   AF-A0A7K2XAZ0-F1
#
_cell.length_a   1.000
_cell.length_b   1.000
_cell.length_c   1.000
_cell.angle_alpha   90.00
_cell.angle_beta   90.00
_cell.angle_gamma   90.00
#
_symmetry.space_group_name_H-M   'P 1'
#
loop_
_entity.id
_entity.type
_entity.pdbx_description
1 polymer ?
#
loop_
_entity_poly.entity_id
_entity_poly.type
_entity_poly.pdbx_seq_one_letter_code
_entity_poly.pdbx_strand_id
1 'polypeptide(L)'
;MRRAASFAVAAGATRAVYEGLRRLPRDARWTRANHAGREVGLYAGPAVVLGAAAGSGSAPVAFAVLAAGACGAYDDVRGDHRRGFRAHLAALRDGEVTSGAVKLLGIGAASLVAGALLKERPVDKVLAGIVVAGSAHLVNLVDVRPGRAGLAVLVLAAPGLLRGSPAAAPMGAVAAVLADDLGESTML
;
A
#
# COMPACT_ATOMS: atom_id res chain seq x y z
N MET A 1 8.54 15.13 11.99
CA MET A 1 7.76 14.57 13.11
C MET A 1 8.60 13.57 13.90
N ARG A 2 8.46 13.49 15.24
CA ARG A 2 9.08 12.41 16.03
C ARG A 2 8.49 11.05 15.59
N ARG A 3 9.31 9.99 15.60
CA ARG A 3 8.92 8.63 15.17
C ARG A 3 7.62 8.16 15.85
N ALA A 4 7.52 8.36 17.17
CA ALA A 4 6.31 8.03 17.94
C ALA A 4 5.06 8.80 17.49
N ALA A 5 5.20 10.09 17.16
CA ALA A 5 4.07 10.88 16.67
C ALA A 5 3.62 10.43 15.27
N SER A 6 4.56 10.15 14.38
CA SER A 6 4.27 9.61 13.03
C SER A 6 3.55 8.26 13.11
N PHE A 7 4.02 7.36 13.98
CA PHE A 7 3.34 6.09 14.26
C PHE A 7 1.92 6.31 14.81
N ALA A 8 1.78 7.14 15.84
CA ALA A 8 0.49 7.38 16.50
C ALA A 8 -0.53 8.04 15.56
N VAL A 9 -0.11 9.02 14.76
CA VAL A 9 -0.96 9.66 13.74
C VAL A 9 -1.39 8.62 12.70
N ALA A 10 -0.46 7.82 12.18
CA ALA A 10 -0.80 6.80 11.19
C ALA A 10 -1.77 5.74 11.73
N ALA A 11 -1.50 5.23 12.93
CA ALA A 11 -2.34 4.23 13.58
C ALA A 11 -3.74 4.79 13.90
N GLY A 12 -3.81 6.00 14.48
CA GLY A 12 -5.06 6.66 14.83
C GLY A 12 -5.91 7.00 13.60
N ALA A 13 -5.30 7.58 12.56
CA ALA A 13 -5.98 7.88 11.31
C ALA A 13 -6.45 6.61 10.60
N THR A 14 -5.62 5.57 10.54
CA THR A 14 -6.01 4.26 9.99
C THR A 14 -7.22 3.72 10.73
N ARG A 15 -7.18 3.70 12.07
CA ARG A 15 -8.30 3.16 12.84
C ARG A 15 -9.57 3.98 12.63
N ALA A 16 -9.48 5.31 12.66
CA ALA A 16 -10.62 6.17 12.44
C ALA A 16 -11.27 5.94 11.06
N VAL A 17 -10.46 5.82 10.00
CA VAL A 17 -10.96 5.53 8.64
C VAL A 17 -11.57 4.13 8.57
N TYR A 18 -10.86 3.11 9.08
CA TYR A 18 -11.35 1.72 9.08
C TYR A 18 -12.70 1.59 9.78
N GLU A 19 -12.83 2.22 10.95
CA GLU A 19 -14.08 2.29 11.72
C GLU A 19 -15.20 3.03 11.01
N GLY A 20 -14.88 4.14 10.33
CA GLY A 20 -15.83 4.89 9.52
C GLY A 20 -16.36 4.07 8.35
N LEU A 21 -15.46 3.44 7.59
CA LEU A 21 -15.83 2.61 6.44
C LEU A 21 -16.61 1.36 6.86
N ARG A 22 -16.23 0.73 7.98
CA ARG A 22 -16.93 -0.41 8.58
C ARG A 22 -18.41 -0.15 8.88
N ARG A 23 -18.77 1.11 9.15
CA ARG A 23 -20.16 1.50 9.45
C ARG A 23 -21.01 1.74 8.21
N LEU A 24 -20.39 1.83 7.03
CA LEU A 24 -21.12 1.97 5.77
C LEU A 24 -21.86 0.66 5.44
N PRO A 25 -22.97 0.72 4.68
CA PRO A 25 -23.64 -0.48 4.20
C PRO A 25 -22.67 -1.41 3.48
N ARG A 26 -22.73 -2.71 3.80
CA ARG A 26 -21.97 -3.74 3.09
C ARG A 26 -22.60 -3.96 1.72
N ASP A 27 -21.99 -3.38 0.70
CA ASP A 27 -22.30 -3.66 -0.69
C ASP A 27 -21.14 -4.45 -1.33
N ALA A 28 -21.38 -4.96 -2.54
CA ALA A 28 -20.41 -5.77 -3.28
C ALA A 28 -19.10 -5.03 -3.62
N ARG A 29 -19.01 -3.71 -3.39
CA ARG A 29 -17.77 -2.93 -3.58
C ARG A 29 -16.84 -3.03 -2.37
N TRP A 30 -17.40 -3.34 -1.20
CA TRP A 30 -16.68 -3.35 0.07
C TRP A 30 -16.46 -4.75 0.64
N THR A 31 -16.97 -5.78 -0.03
CA THR A 31 -16.80 -7.18 0.38
C THR A 31 -16.19 -8.02 -0.72
N ARG A 32 -15.42 -9.04 -0.33
CA ARG A 32 -14.81 -10.01 -1.25
C ARG A 32 -14.71 -11.38 -0.58
N ALA A 33 -14.78 -12.45 -1.37
CA ALA A 33 -14.44 -13.78 -0.88
C ALA A 33 -12.91 -13.92 -0.76
N ASN A 34 -12.43 -14.36 0.40
CA ASN A 34 -11.03 -14.63 0.64
C ASN A 34 -10.58 -15.99 0.06
N HIS A 35 -9.32 -16.35 0.27
CA HIS A 35 -8.72 -17.61 -0.19
C HIS A 35 -9.44 -18.89 0.29
N ALA A 36 -10.23 -18.81 1.36
CA ALA A 36 -11.00 -19.90 1.94
C ALA A 36 -12.52 -19.77 1.67
N GLY A 37 -12.92 -18.86 0.78
CA GLY A 37 -14.33 -18.62 0.41
C GLY A 37 -15.15 -17.83 1.44
N ARG A 38 -14.52 -17.31 2.50
CA ARG A 38 -15.21 -16.46 3.50
C ARG A 38 -15.33 -15.03 2.98
N GLU A 39 -16.47 -14.40 3.21
CA GLU A 39 -16.64 -12.98 2.91
C GLU A 39 -15.87 -12.11 3.92
N VAL A 40 -15.02 -11.22 3.41
CA VAL A 40 -14.19 -10.29 4.19
C VAL A 40 -14.35 -8.87 3.67
N GLY A 41 -14.15 -7.88 4.54
CA GLY A 41 -14.25 -6.46 4.16
C GLY A 41 -12.98 -5.94 3.47
N LEU A 42 -13.14 -5.03 2.51
CA LEU A 42 -12.05 -4.34 1.79
C LEU A 42 -11.70 -2.97 2.39
N TYR A 43 -11.89 -2.79 3.70
CA TYR A 43 -11.73 -1.50 4.37
C TYR A 43 -10.28 -1.20 4.76
N ALA A 44 -9.49 -2.24 5.03
CA ALA A 44 -8.14 -2.07 5.55
C ALA A 44 -7.21 -1.38 4.55
N GLY A 45 -7.27 -1.72 3.26
CA GLY A 45 -6.46 -1.08 2.21
C GLY A 45 -6.59 0.46 2.20
N PRO A 46 -7.79 1.03 1.97
CA PRO A 46 -7.99 2.48 2.01
C PRO A 46 -7.64 3.11 3.36
N ALA A 47 -7.94 2.44 4.47
CA ALA A 47 -7.61 2.91 5.81
C ALA A 47 -6.10 3.05 6.02
N VAL A 48 -5.32 2.02 5.63
CA VAL A 48 -3.87 1.99 5.76
C VAL A 48 -3.21 3.03 4.85
N VAL A 49 -3.70 3.18 3.61
CA VAL A 49 -3.21 4.19 2.67
C VAL A 49 -3.38 5.60 3.26
N LEU A 50 -4.59 5.92 3.74
CA LEU A 50 -4.87 7.25 4.29
C LEU A 50 -4.11 7.50 5.60
N GLY A 51 -4.03 6.52 6.49
CA GLY A 51 -3.28 6.66 7.73
C GLY A 51 -1.77 6.78 7.51
N ALA A 52 -1.18 5.95 6.65
CA ALA A 52 0.24 6.03 6.32
C ALA A 52 0.59 7.37 5.65
N ALA A 53 -0.26 7.88 4.75
CA ALA A 53 -0.09 9.20 4.15
C ALA A 53 -0.14 10.31 5.20
N ALA A 54 -1.14 10.30 6.10
CA ALA A 54 -1.29 11.27 7.17
C ALA A 54 -0.10 11.27 8.16
N GLY A 55 0.41 10.09 8.52
CA GLY A 55 1.55 9.95 9.42
C GLY A 55 2.91 10.16 8.77
N SER A 56 3.00 10.22 7.43
CA SER A 56 4.28 10.29 6.70
C SER A 56 5.10 11.55 7.02
N GLY A 57 4.41 12.67 7.29
CA GLY A 57 5.05 13.98 7.52
C GLY A 57 5.88 14.50 6.33
N SER A 58 5.67 13.96 5.14
CA SER A 58 6.42 14.28 3.92
C SER A 58 5.49 14.23 2.71
N ALA A 59 5.29 15.36 2.03
CA ALA A 59 4.39 15.44 0.88
C ALA A 59 4.80 14.48 -0.26
N PRO A 60 6.08 14.32 -0.63
CA PRO A 60 6.49 13.30 -1.61
C PRO A 60 6.13 11.86 -1.20
N VAL A 61 6.29 11.52 0.08
CA VAL A 61 5.95 10.18 0.59
C VAL A 61 4.43 9.97 0.59
N ALA A 62 3.67 10.95 1.08
CA ALA A 62 2.21 10.93 1.04
C ALA A 62 1.69 10.76 -0.39
N PHE A 63 2.27 11.50 -1.35
CA PHE A 63 1.94 11.36 -2.76
C PHE A 63 2.18 9.94 -3.28
N ALA A 64 3.35 9.35 -3.02
CA ALA A 64 3.65 7.98 -3.46
C ALA A 64 2.69 6.95 -2.85
N VAL A 65 2.37 7.08 -1.55
CA VAL A 65 1.41 6.20 -0.85
C VAL A 65 0.01 6.32 -1.44
N LEU A 66 -0.49 7.53 -1.64
CA LEU A 66 -1.81 7.78 -2.21
C LEU A 66 -1.91 7.31 -3.65
N ALA A 67 -0.89 7.59 -4.47
CA ALA A 67 -0.84 7.15 -5.86
C ALA A 67 -0.81 5.61 -5.95
N ALA A 68 -0.03 4.94 -5.09
CA ALA A 68 0.00 3.49 -5.04
C ALA A 68 -1.34 2.89 -4.59
N GLY A 69 -1.98 3.48 -3.58
CA GLY A 69 -3.32 3.10 -3.14
C GLY A 69 -4.37 3.27 -4.23
N ALA A 70 -4.35 4.39 -4.96
CA ALA A 70 -5.26 4.64 -6.08
C ALA A 70 -5.05 3.65 -7.23
N CYS A 71 -3.79 3.33 -7.56
CA CYS A 71 -3.45 2.31 -8.55
C CYS A 71 -3.94 0.91 -8.11
N GLY A 72 -3.79 0.57 -6.83
CA GLY A 72 -4.31 -0.66 -6.26
C GLY A 72 -5.83 -0.75 -6.35
N ALA A 73 -6.55 0.29 -5.92
CA ALA A 73 -8.00 0.35 -6.00
C ALA A 73 -8.52 0.28 -7.44
N TYR A 74 -7.82 0.91 -8.39
CA TYR A 74 -8.15 0.78 -9.81
C TYR A 74 -7.98 -0.66 -10.31
N ASP A 75 -6.89 -1.32 -9.92
CA ASP A 75 -6.62 -2.72 -10.26
C ASP A 75 -7.62 -3.68 -9.64
N ASP A 76 -8.09 -3.42 -8.41
CA ASP A 76 -9.13 -4.24 -7.78
C ASP A 76 -10.48 -4.14 -8.51
N VAL A 77 -10.82 -2.96 -9.03
CA VAL A 77 -12.09 -2.74 -9.76
C VAL A 77 -12.01 -3.23 -11.21
N ARG A 78 -10.86 -3.08 -11.87
CA ARG A 78 -10.67 -3.39 -13.30
C ARG A 78 -9.89 -4.68 -13.55
N GLY A 79 -9.70 -5.49 -12.51
CA GLY A 79 -8.73 -6.58 -12.44
C GLY A 79 -8.65 -7.45 -13.69
N ASP A 80 -7.41 -7.69 -14.11
CA ASP A 80 -7.09 -8.56 -15.24
C ASP A 80 -6.81 -10.00 -14.75
N HIS A 81 -7.14 -10.99 -15.58
CA HIS A 81 -6.87 -12.40 -15.31
C HIS A 81 -5.38 -12.75 -15.50
N ARG A 82 -4.64 -11.94 -16.28
CA ARG A 82 -3.20 -12.07 -16.51
C ARG A 82 -2.42 -11.82 -15.22
N ARG A 83 -1.37 -12.62 -14.99
CA ARG A 83 -0.53 -12.51 -13.80
C ARG A 83 0.94 -12.26 -14.13
N GLY A 84 1.56 -11.40 -13.33
CA GLY A 84 2.99 -11.13 -13.36
C GLY A 84 3.40 -10.06 -14.39
N PHE A 85 4.58 -9.47 -14.15
CA PHE A 85 5.07 -8.34 -14.96
C PHE A 85 5.21 -8.67 -16.44
N ARG A 86 5.66 -9.89 -16.77
CA ARG A 86 5.85 -10.29 -18.18
C ARG A 86 4.55 -10.26 -18.97
N ALA A 87 3.44 -10.70 -18.37
CA ALA A 87 2.15 -10.74 -19.05
C ALA A 87 1.62 -9.33 -19.35
N HIS A 88 1.71 -8.42 -18.38
CA HIS A 88 1.27 -7.02 -18.57
C HIS A 88 2.19 -6.23 -19.49
N LEU A 89 3.51 -6.46 -19.44
CA LEU A 89 4.46 -5.81 -20.35
C LEU A 89 4.36 -6.36 -21.78
N ALA A 90 4.05 -7.64 -21.95
CA ALA A 90 3.76 -8.21 -23.27
C ALA A 90 2.49 -7.59 -23.87
N ALA A 91 1.39 -7.58 -23.10
CA ALA A 91 0.15 -6.92 -23.50
C ALA A 91 0.37 -5.46 -23.91
N LEU A 92 1.16 -4.72 -23.13
CA LEU A 92 1.49 -3.33 -23.45
C LEU A 92 2.27 -3.18 -24.77
N ARG A 93 3.17 -4.13 -25.08
CA ARG A 93 3.88 -4.16 -26.38
C ARG A 93 2.94 -4.42 -27.54
N ASP A 94 1.89 -5.18 -27.31
CA ASP A 94 0.83 -5.46 -28.28
C ASP A 94 -0.24 -4.35 -28.34
N GLY A 95 -0.04 -3.24 -27.60
CA GLY A 95 -0.93 -2.08 -27.57
C GLY A 95 -2.10 -2.19 -26.57
N GLU A 96 -2.14 -3.25 -25.76
CA GLU A 96 -3.18 -3.47 -24.75
C GLU A 96 -2.78 -2.91 -23.38
N VAL A 97 -3.56 -1.94 -22.88
CA VAL A 97 -3.35 -1.38 -21.55
C VAL A 97 -4.16 -2.16 -20.51
N THR A 98 -3.49 -3.01 -19.73
CA THR A 98 -4.10 -3.79 -18.65
C THR A 98 -4.14 -3.02 -17.33
N SER A 99 -5.03 -3.39 -16.40
CA SER A 99 -5.06 -2.81 -15.05
C SER A 99 -3.72 -2.99 -14.32
N GLY A 100 -3.12 -4.19 -14.44
CA GLY A 100 -1.80 -4.48 -13.90
C GLY A 100 -0.67 -3.64 -14.52
N ALA A 101 -0.75 -3.27 -15.80
CA ALA A 101 0.19 -2.35 -16.43
C ALA A 101 0.04 -0.93 -15.87
N VAL A 102 -1.20 -0.46 -15.70
CA VAL A 102 -1.49 0.84 -15.06
C VAL A 102 -0.94 0.87 -13.64
N LYS A 103 -1.15 -0.20 -12.86
CA LYS A 103 -0.63 -0.30 -11.48
C LYS A 103 0.89 -0.30 -11.45
N LEU A 104 1.54 -1.09 -12.30
CA LEU A 104 2.99 -1.16 -12.42
C LEU A 104 3.60 0.21 -12.77
N LEU A 105 3.13 0.81 -13.86
CA LEU A 105 3.68 2.07 -14.37
C LEU A 105 3.32 3.25 -13.47
N GLY A 106 2.10 3.28 -12.94
CA GLY A 106 1.63 4.32 -12.04
C GLY A 106 2.42 4.35 -10.72
N ILE A 107 2.60 3.19 -10.08
CA ILE A 107 3.43 3.07 -8.86
C ILE A 107 4.89 3.45 -9.18
N GLY A 108 5.44 2.94 -10.29
CA GLY A 108 6.80 3.25 -10.71
C GLY A 108 7.03 4.75 -10.94
N ALA A 109 6.17 5.40 -11.73
CA ALA A 109 6.25 6.82 -12.02
C ALA A 109 6.08 7.67 -10.77
N ALA A 110 5.06 7.39 -9.94
CA ALA A 110 4.84 8.13 -8.69
C ALA A 110 6.03 8.00 -7.72
N SER A 111 6.64 6.80 -7.66
CA SER A 111 7.81 6.55 -6.83
C SER A 111 9.05 7.29 -7.35
N LEU A 112 9.26 7.37 -8.66
CA LEU A 112 10.36 8.15 -9.24
C LEU A 112 10.18 9.65 -8.99
N VAL A 113 8.95 10.18 -9.10
CA VAL A 113 8.64 11.56 -8.73
C VAL A 113 8.94 11.80 -7.25
N ALA A 114 8.49 10.92 -6.36
CA ALA A 114 8.79 11.03 -4.94
C ALA A 114 10.30 10.98 -4.67
N GLY A 115 11.03 10.05 -5.31
CA GLY A 115 12.49 9.97 -5.21
C GLY A 115 13.19 11.24 -5.69
N ALA A 116 12.72 11.83 -6.79
CA ALA A 116 13.22 13.10 -7.33
C ALA A 116 13.04 14.29 -6.38
N LEU A 117 11.97 14.26 -5.58
CA LEU A 117 11.66 15.30 -4.58
C LEU A 117 12.33 15.03 -3.22
N LEU A 118 12.75 13.80 -2.93
CA LEU A 118 13.33 13.40 -1.64
C LEU A 118 14.86 13.50 -1.60
N LYS A 119 15.53 13.56 -2.75
CA LYS A 119 16.99 13.47 -2.87
C LYS A 119 17.52 14.55 -3.79
N GLU A 120 18.77 14.96 -3.59
CA GLU A 120 19.42 15.97 -4.42
C GLU A 120 20.18 15.35 -5.59
N ARG A 121 20.97 14.31 -5.31
CA ARG A 121 21.85 13.68 -6.31
C ARG A 121 21.03 12.82 -7.28
N PRO A 122 21.27 12.91 -8.61
CA PRO A 122 20.50 12.17 -9.61
C PRO A 122 20.41 10.66 -9.36
N VAL A 123 21.53 10.03 -8.97
CA VAL A 123 21.56 8.60 -8.66
C VAL A 123 20.69 8.26 -7.45
N ASP A 124 20.75 9.07 -6.39
CA ASP A 124 19.97 8.85 -5.18
C ASP A 124 18.46 9.03 -5.44
N LYS A 125 18.08 9.97 -6.32
CA LYS A 125 16.68 10.18 -6.76
C LYS A 125 16.11 8.91 -7.38
N VAL A 126 16.85 8.32 -8.33
CA VAL A 126 16.45 7.10 -9.03
C VAL A 126 16.40 5.92 -8.06
N LEU A 127 17.45 5.74 -7.24
CA LEU A 127 17.50 4.65 -6.26
C LEU A 127 16.35 4.74 -5.24
N ALA A 128 16.02 5.94 -4.76
CA ALA A 128 14.88 6.15 -3.87
C ALA A 128 13.57 5.72 -4.54
N GLY A 129 13.35 6.10 -5.80
CA GLY A 129 12.16 5.68 -6.55
C GLY A 129 12.09 4.17 -6.78
N ILE A 130 13.22 3.52 -7.14
CA ILE A 130 13.29 2.06 -7.30
C ILE A 130 12.95 1.35 -5.98
N VAL A 131 13.51 1.80 -4.87
CA VAL A 131 13.25 1.19 -3.56
C VAL A 131 11.78 1.34 -3.16
N VAL A 132 11.18 2.52 -3.36
CA VAL A 132 9.75 2.74 -3.04
C VAL A 132 8.86 1.86 -3.93
N ALA A 133 9.04 1.87 -5.25
CA ALA A 133 8.25 1.06 -6.18
C ALA A 133 8.44 -0.45 -5.92
N GLY A 134 9.68 -0.88 -5.75
CA GLY A 134 10.02 -2.27 -5.45
C GLY A 134 9.44 -2.74 -4.12
N SER A 135 9.40 -1.88 -3.09
CA SER A 135 8.78 -2.21 -1.81
C SER A 135 7.27 -2.38 -1.95
N ALA A 136 6.60 -1.48 -2.66
CA ALA A 136 5.16 -1.59 -2.92
C ALA A 136 4.81 -2.91 -3.64
N HIS A 137 5.55 -3.25 -4.69
CA HIS A 137 5.36 -4.51 -5.40
C HIS A 137 5.72 -5.74 -4.55
N LEU A 138 6.78 -5.68 -3.74
CA LEU A 138 7.15 -6.76 -2.83
C LEU A 138 6.03 -7.05 -1.82
N VAL A 139 5.45 -6.01 -1.21
CA VAL A 139 4.34 -6.15 -0.25
C VAL A 139 3.12 -6.79 -0.93
N ASN A 140 2.76 -6.35 -2.13
CA ASN A 140 1.69 -6.96 -2.92
C ASN A 140 1.97 -8.43 -3.29
N LEU A 141 3.24 -8.84 -3.44
CA LEU A 141 3.58 -10.23 -3.77
C LEU A 141 3.46 -11.17 -2.57
N VAL A 142 3.76 -10.68 -1.36
CA VAL A 142 3.61 -11.49 -0.14
C VAL A 142 2.18 -11.51 0.38
N ASP A 143 1.31 -10.64 -0.14
CA ASP A 143 -0.10 -10.56 0.16
C ASP A 143 -0.92 -11.69 -0.50
N VAL A 144 -0.71 -12.89 0.01
CA VAL A 144 -1.37 -14.11 -0.51
C VAL A 144 -2.22 -14.80 0.56
N ARG A 145 -2.03 -14.42 1.83
CA ARG A 145 -2.76 -14.94 2.98
C ARG A 145 -2.88 -13.86 4.05
N PRO A 146 -3.92 -13.95 4.90
CA PRO A 146 -4.18 -12.97 5.95
C PRO A 146 -2.94 -12.73 6.83
N GLY A 147 -2.67 -11.47 7.14
CA GLY A 147 -1.56 -11.03 7.99
C GLY A 147 -0.18 -11.01 7.33
N ARG A 148 0.03 -11.64 6.17
CA ARG A 148 1.38 -11.77 5.58
C ARG A 148 1.97 -10.43 5.16
N ALA A 149 1.20 -9.61 4.44
CA ALA A 149 1.62 -8.29 4.02
C ALA A 149 1.92 -7.40 5.24
N GLY A 150 1.02 -7.40 6.22
CA GLY A 150 1.19 -6.62 7.44
C GLY A 150 2.42 -7.03 8.25
N LEU A 151 2.61 -8.33 8.51
CA LEU A 151 3.78 -8.85 9.21
C LEU A 151 5.09 -8.55 8.45
N ALA A 152 5.09 -8.66 7.12
CA ALA A 152 6.24 -8.33 6.30
C ALA A 152 6.63 -6.85 6.46
N VAL A 153 5.65 -5.93 6.42
CA VAL A 153 5.89 -4.50 6.67
C VAL A 153 6.48 -4.28 8.06
N LEU A 154 5.90 -4.88 9.10
CA LEU A 154 6.39 -4.71 10.47
C LEU A 154 7.82 -5.21 10.66
N VAL A 155 8.14 -6.39 10.13
CA VAL A 155 9.48 -6.99 10.26
C VAL A 155 10.51 -6.21 9.44
N LEU A 156 10.22 -5.91 8.17
CA LEU A 156 11.16 -5.25 7.28
C LEU A 156 11.38 -3.77 7.63
N ALA A 157 10.36 -3.09 8.17
CA ALA A 157 10.46 -1.68 8.55
C ALA A 157 11.05 -1.46 9.95
N ALA A 158 11.01 -2.47 10.85
CA ALA A 158 11.49 -2.33 12.23
C ALA A 158 12.93 -1.81 12.35
N PRO A 159 13.94 -2.30 11.59
CA PRO A 159 15.31 -1.74 11.64
C PRO A 159 15.35 -0.26 11.23
N GLY A 160 14.41 0.18 10.38
CA GLY A 160 14.25 1.57 9.97
C GLY A 160 13.87 2.50 11.13
N LEU A 161 13.22 1.98 12.18
CA LEU A 161 12.90 2.75 13.38
C LEU A 161 14.12 3.19 14.18
N LEU A 162 15.30 2.57 13.96
CA LEU A 162 16.56 3.01 14.55
C LEU A 162 17.13 4.22 13.79
N ARG A 163 16.90 4.27 12.48
CA ARG A 163 17.49 5.25 11.56
C ARG A 163 16.61 6.46 11.27
N GLY A 164 15.29 6.39 11.45
CA GLY A 164 14.42 7.54 11.17
C GLY A 164 12.94 7.31 11.42
N SER A 165 12.14 8.34 11.13
CA SER A 165 10.67 8.29 11.12
C SER A 165 10.01 7.65 9.91
N PRO A 166 10.63 7.48 8.71
CA PRO A 166 9.91 6.98 7.54
C PRO A 166 9.26 5.60 7.72
N ALA A 167 9.84 4.75 8.57
CA ALA A 167 9.28 3.43 8.91
C ALA A 167 8.09 3.52 9.87
N ALA A 168 7.98 4.59 10.66
CA ALA A 168 7.00 4.69 11.74
C ALA A 168 5.56 4.78 11.21
N ALA A 169 5.32 5.55 10.16
CA ALA A 169 4.00 5.70 9.56
C ALA A 169 3.44 4.38 8.99
N PRO A 170 4.14 3.65 8.08
CA PRO A 170 3.62 2.40 7.55
C PRO A 170 3.46 1.33 8.65
N MET A 171 4.37 1.27 9.63
CA MET A 171 4.22 0.35 10.77
C MET A 171 3.00 0.68 11.64
N GLY A 172 2.75 1.96 11.92
CA GLY A 172 1.58 2.39 12.69
C GLY A 172 0.27 2.10 11.97
N ALA A 173 0.22 2.39 10.66
CA ALA A 173 -0.95 2.11 9.85
C ALA A 173 -1.27 0.61 9.80
N VAL A 174 -0.29 -0.23 9.48
CA VAL A 174 -0.49 -1.69 9.44
C VAL A 174 -0.86 -2.26 10.81
N ALA A 175 -0.19 -1.83 11.87
CA ALA A 175 -0.47 -2.33 13.22
C ALA A 175 -1.92 -2.07 13.66
N ALA A 176 -2.55 -1.00 13.17
CA ALA A 176 -3.92 -0.63 13.53
C ALA A 176 -5.01 -1.56 12.97
N VAL A 177 -4.68 -2.40 11.98
CA VAL A 177 -5.60 -3.35 11.33
C VAL A 177 -5.08 -4.78 11.31
N LEU A 178 -3.88 -5.04 11.82
CA LEU A 178 -3.25 -6.37 11.75
C LEU A 178 -4.09 -7.47 12.41
N ALA A 179 -4.71 -7.17 13.56
CA ALA A 179 -5.56 -8.14 14.25
C ALA A 179 -6.84 -8.45 13.46
N ASP A 180 -7.43 -7.44 12.82
CA ASP A 180 -8.59 -7.59 11.94
C ASP A 180 -8.24 -8.42 10.69
N ASP A 181 -7.08 -8.16 10.08
CA ASP A 181 -6.59 -8.91 8.92
C ASP A 181 -6.26 -10.37 9.30
N LEU A 182 -5.52 -10.61 10.38
CA LEU A 182 -5.24 -11.97 10.89
C LEU A 182 -6.52 -12.74 11.29
N GLY A 183 -7.52 -12.03 11.79
CA GLY A 183 -8.84 -12.56 12.11
C GLY A 183 -9.76 -12.71 10.90
N GLU A 184 -9.29 -12.36 9.70
CA GLU A 184 -10.03 -12.41 8.44
C GLU A 184 -11.35 -11.64 8.48
N SER A 185 -11.45 -10.59 9.29
CA SER A 185 -12.60 -9.68 9.24
C SER A 185 -12.48 -8.69 8.07
N THR A 186 -11.25 -8.48 7.61
CA THR A 186 -10.88 -7.62 6.49
C THR A 186 -9.71 -8.24 5.72
N MET A 187 -9.46 -7.71 4.52
CA MET A 187 -8.27 -7.98 3.72
C MET A 187 -7.57 -6.64 3.45
N LEU A 188 -6.25 -6.66 3.55
CA LEU A 188 -5.38 -5.52 3.31
C LEU A 188 -4.99 -5.37 1.84
#